data_AF-A0A7C9THM1-F1
#
_entry.id   AF-A0A7C9THM1-F1
#
_cell.length_a   1.000
_cell.length_b   1.000
_cell.length_c   1.000
_cell.angle_alpha   90.00
_cell.angle_beta   90.00
_cell.angle_gamma   90.00
#
_symmetry.space_group_name_H-M   'P 1'
#
loop_
_entity.id
_entity.type
_entity.pdbx_description
1 polymer ?
#
loop_
_entity_poly.entity_id
_entity_poly.type
_entity_poly.pdbx_seq_one_letter_code
_entity_poly.pdbx_strand_id
1 'polypeptide(L)'
;MKFEKLKPGMTVYSVGRHKMGNTTMSTVAVWPVRIVEVDSEQRRCMASWNCNKPRLFFERDVSGWREKEPMLVSSGLGRRLATREEQKAARAAVGVA
;
A
#
# COMPACT_ATOMS: atom_id res chain seq x y z
N MET A 1 -4.88 -4.90 -5.76
CA MET A 1 -5.81 -5.81 -5.03
C MET A 1 -7.04 -6.07 -5.89
N LYS A 2 -7.78 -7.18 -5.70
CA LYS A 2 -9.17 -7.27 -6.22
C LYS A 2 -10.14 -6.63 -5.24
N PHE A 3 -11.13 -5.90 -5.74
CA PHE A 3 -12.10 -5.18 -4.90
C PHE A 3 -12.92 -6.13 -4.01
N GLU A 4 -13.30 -7.30 -4.53
CA GLU A 4 -14.07 -8.34 -3.82
C GLU A 4 -13.41 -8.85 -2.54
N LYS A 5 -12.08 -8.67 -2.39
CA LYS A 5 -11.35 -9.10 -1.20
C LYS A 5 -11.34 -8.06 -0.09
N LEU A 6 -11.83 -6.84 -0.36
CA LEU A 6 -11.90 -5.80 0.64
C LEU A 6 -12.94 -6.14 1.69
N LYS A 7 -12.56 -5.95 2.96
CA LYS A 7 -13.46 -6.11 4.10
C LYS A 7 -13.37 -4.86 4.98
N PRO A 8 -14.50 -4.36 5.50
CA PRO A 8 -14.48 -3.34 6.56
C PRO A 8 -13.55 -3.76 7.71
N GLY A 9 -12.77 -2.81 8.23
CA GLY A 9 -11.80 -3.05 9.29
C GLY A 9 -10.43 -3.58 8.83
N MET A 10 -10.29 -4.00 7.57
CA MET A 10 -9.01 -4.41 7.01
C MET A 10 -8.06 -3.22 6.84
N THR A 11 -6.76 -3.47 7.04
CA THR A 11 -5.71 -2.52 6.66
C THR A 11 -5.00 -3.03 5.42
N VAL A 12 -4.97 -2.19 4.38
CA VAL A 12 -4.25 -2.42 3.13
C VAL A 12 -3.21 -1.31 2.94
N TYR A 13 -2.36 -1.45 1.94
CA TYR A 13 -1.21 -0.57 1.74
C TYR A 13 -1.22 0.01 0.33
N SER A 14 -1.29 1.33 0.24
CA SER A 14 -1.13 2.06 -1.01
C SER A 14 0.35 2.30 -1.27
N VAL A 15 0.81 2.01 -2.48
CA VAL A 15 2.18 2.28 -2.91
C VAL A 15 2.17 3.39 -3.95
N GLY A 16 3.03 4.37 -3.78
CA GLY A 16 3.19 5.41 -4.79
C GLY A 16 4.57 6.04 -4.74
N ARG A 17 4.81 6.92 -5.71
CA ARG A 17 6.06 7.66 -5.84
C ARG A 17 5.79 9.12 -5.54
N HIS A 18 6.59 9.73 -4.67
CA HIS A 18 6.53 11.16 -4.39
C HIS A 18 7.88 11.84 -4.60
N LYS A 19 7.89 13.17 -4.63
CA LYS A 19 9.13 13.96 -4.60
C LYS A 19 9.68 14.04 -3.18
N MET A 20 11.00 14.00 -3.05
CA MET A 20 11.67 14.11 -1.77
C MET A 20 11.77 15.59 -1.37
N GLY A 21 10.73 16.11 -0.72
CA GLY A 21 10.64 17.52 -0.36
C GLY A 21 10.67 18.43 -1.59
N ASN A 22 11.51 19.46 -1.55
CA ASN A 22 11.67 20.42 -2.65
C ASN A 22 12.70 19.98 -3.71
N THR A 23 13.02 18.69 -3.79
CA THR A 23 13.98 18.17 -4.79
C THR A 23 13.24 17.60 -6.00
N THR A 24 13.95 17.51 -7.13
CA THR A 24 13.46 16.79 -8.31
C THR A 24 13.54 15.27 -8.16
N MET A 25 14.20 14.78 -7.10
CA MET A 25 14.36 13.36 -6.81
C MET A 25 13.05 12.73 -6.35
N SER A 26 12.81 11.50 -6.79
CA SER A 26 11.57 10.77 -6.49
C SER A 26 11.83 9.49 -5.73
N THR A 27 11.14 9.29 -4.62
CA THR A 27 11.23 8.07 -3.78
C THR A 27 9.90 7.33 -3.75
N VAL A 28 9.96 6.01 -3.52
CA VAL A 28 8.77 5.19 -3.26
C VAL A 28 8.36 5.33 -1.79
N ALA A 29 7.07 5.48 -1.56
CA ALA A 29 6.45 5.48 -0.25
C ALA A 29 5.28 4.52 -0.21
N VAL A 30 5.02 4.03 1.01
CA VAL A 30 3.97 3.07 1.32
C VAL A 30 3.14 3.71 2.42
N TRP A 31 1.83 3.79 2.19
CA TRP A 31 0.90 4.39 3.12
C TRP A 31 -0.15 3.37 3.55
N PRO A 32 -0.42 3.24 4.86
CA PRO A 32 -1.50 2.40 5.34
C PRO A 32 -2.84 3.02 4.96
N VAL A 33 -3.78 2.17 4.56
CA VAL A 33 -5.14 2.52 4.18
C VAL A 33 -6.07 1.62 4.97
N ARG A 34 -6.81 2.22 5.90
CA ARG A 34 -7.77 1.51 6.75
C ARG A 34 -9.14 1.58 6.11
N ILE A 35 -9.71 0.42 5.79
CA ILE A 35 -11.05 0.33 5.21
C ILE A 35 -12.08 0.51 6.32
N VAL A 36 -12.97 1.47 6.16
CA VAL A 36 -14.06 1.75 7.10
C VAL A 36 -15.32 1.05 6.62
N GLU A 37 -15.65 1.18 5.34
CA GLU A 37 -16.86 0.62 4.74
C GLU A 37 -16.59 0.20 3.29
N VAL A 38 -17.31 -0.81 2.80
CA VAL A 38 -17.21 -1.31 1.42
C VAL A 38 -18.62 -1.43 0.86
N ASP A 39 -18.86 -0.74 -0.26
CA ASP A 39 -20.05 -0.87 -1.08
C ASP A 39 -19.69 -1.69 -2.34
N SER A 40 -20.08 -2.96 -2.33
CA SER A 40 -19.86 -3.89 -3.44
C SER A 40 -20.75 -3.63 -4.65
N GLU A 41 -21.92 -3.03 -4.46
CA GLU A 41 -22.86 -2.75 -5.56
C GLU A 41 -22.34 -1.61 -6.43
N GLN A 42 -21.89 -0.52 -5.80
CA GLN A 42 -21.35 0.64 -6.49
C GLN A 42 -19.84 0.55 -6.77
N ARG A 43 -19.19 -0.52 -6.31
CA ARG A 43 -17.73 -0.75 -6.38
C ARG A 43 -16.92 0.42 -5.80
N ARG A 44 -17.33 0.86 -4.62
CA ARG A 44 -16.75 2.00 -3.88
C ARG A 44 -16.46 1.58 -2.45
N CYS A 45 -15.42 2.13 -1.85
CA CYS A 45 -15.14 1.91 -0.45
C CYS A 45 -14.81 3.23 0.23
N MET A 46 -15.17 3.35 1.51
CA MET A 46 -14.73 4.46 2.34
C MET A 46 -13.51 4.02 3.13
N ALA A 47 -12.39 4.72 2.98
CA ALA A 47 -11.14 4.36 3.61
C ALA A 47 -10.38 5.58 4.14
N SER A 48 -9.65 5.38 5.24
CA SER A 48 -8.73 6.37 5.81
C SER A 48 -7.33 6.12 5.25
N TRP A 49 -6.81 7.07 4.47
CA TRP A 49 -5.47 6.99 3.88
C TRP A 49 -4.46 7.72 4.77
N ASN A 50 -3.40 7.05 5.21
CA ASN A 50 -2.35 7.61 6.06
C ASN A 50 -2.89 8.36 7.29
N CYS A 51 -3.86 7.74 8.00
CA CYS A 51 -4.54 8.31 9.17
C CYS A 51 -5.35 9.60 8.93
N ASN A 52 -5.56 10.00 7.66
CA ASN A 52 -6.44 11.12 7.34
C ASN A 52 -7.92 10.74 7.51
N LYS A 53 -8.81 11.74 7.48
CA LYS A 53 -10.27 11.49 7.49
C LYS A 53 -10.67 10.50 6.39
N PRO A 54 -11.63 9.59 6.65
CA PRO A 54 -12.10 8.66 5.64
C PRO A 54 -12.62 9.39 4.41
N ARG A 55 -12.23 8.90 3.22
CA ARG A 55 -12.69 9.41 1.92
C ARG A 55 -13.18 8.26 1.06
N LEU A 56 -13.98 8.59 0.06
CA LEU A 56 -14.49 7.63 -0.91
C LEU A 56 -13.41 7.30 -1.95
N PHE A 57 -13.19 6.01 -2.16
CA PHE A 57 -12.26 5.44 -3.14
C PHE A 57 -13.02 4.50 -4.08
N PHE A 58 -12.60 4.46 -5.34
CA PHE A 58 -13.21 3.63 -6.38
C PHE A 58 -12.35 2.40 -6.66
N GLU A 59 -12.92 1.42 -7.36
CA GLU A 59 -12.23 0.21 -7.81
C GLU A 59 -10.85 0.48 -8.45
N ARG A 60 -10.74 1.54 -9.27
CA ARG A 60 -9.47 1.94 -9.90
C ARG A 60 -8.38 2.29 -8.89
N ASP A 61 -8.74 2.92 -7.78
CA ASP A 61 -7.79 3.34 -6.74
C ASP A 61 -7.35 2.11 -5.94
N VAL A 62 -8.29 1.22 -5.63
CA VAL A 62 -8.07 -0.05 -4.94
C VAL A 62 -7.18 -1.00 -5.73
N SER A 63 -7.23 -0.96 -7.06
CA SER A 63 -6.47 -1.85 -7.94
C SER A 63 -4.97 -1.81 -7.64
N GLY A 64 -4.43 -0.63 -7.29
CA GLY A 64 -3.02 -0.40 -6.94
C GLY A 64 -2.64 -0.76 -5.51
N TRP A 65 -3.60 -1.03 -4.63
CA TRP A 65 -3.33 -1.36 -3.23
C TRP A 65 -2.82 -2.79 -3.06
N ARG A 66 -2.08 -3.00 -1.97
CA ARG A 66 -1.50 -4.27 -1.55
C ARG A 66 -2.09 -4.71 -0.22
N GLU A 67 -2.35 -6.00 -0.10
CA GLU A 67 -2.88 -6.62 1.12
C GLU A 67 -1.88 -6.55 2.28
N LYS A 68 -0.62 -6.85 1.98
CA LYS A 68 0.47 -6.88 2.95
C LYS A 68 1.39 -5.69 2.74
N GLU A 69 2.01 -5.24 3.81
CA GLU A 69 3.00 -4.17 3.76
C GLU A 69 4.16 -4.58 2.84
N PRO A 70 4.35 -3.88 1.70
CA PRO A 70 5.49 -4.16 0.86
C PRO A 70 6.77 -3.67 1.53
N MET A 71 7.79 -4.53 1.51
CA MET A 71 9.11 -4.19 2.03
C MET A 71 9.77 -3.12 1.15
N LEU A 72 10.22 -2.05 1.79
CA LEU A 72 11.03 -1.02 1.15
C LEU A 72 12.50 -1.24 1.49
N VAL A 73 13.34 -1.17 0.47
CA VAL A 73 14.80 -1.19 0.60
C VAL A 73 15.31 0.24 0.43
N SER A 74 16.14 0.67 1.37
CA SER A 74 16.84 1.95 1.25
C SER A 74 17.90 1.84 0.14
N SER A 75 17.80 2.69 -0.86
CA SER A 75 18.90 2.97 -1.79
C SER A 75 19.55 4.29 -1.36
N GLY A 76 20.82 4.53 -1.71
CA GLY A 76 21.55 5.73 -1.24
C GLY A 76 20.83 7.06 -1.52
N LEU A 77 19.93 7.11 -2.50
CA LEU A 77 19.21 8.31 -2.94
C LEU A 77 17.69 8.23 -2.71
N GLY A 78 17.19 7.26 -1.94
CA GLY A 78 15.77 7.13 -1.65
C GLY A 78 15.36 5.72 -1.25
N ARG A 79 14.09 5.37 -1.47
CA ARG A 79 13.57 4.04 -1.21
C ARG A 79 13.02 3.43 -2.48
N ARG A 80 13.21 2.12 -2.62
CA ARG A 80 12.63 1.29 -3.68
C ARG A 80 11.87 0.11 -3.09
N LEU A 81 10.99 -0.49 -3.88
CA LEU A 81 10.41 -1.78 -3.53
C LEU A 81 11.51 -2.85 -3.52
N ALA A 82 11.46 -3.74 -2.53
CA ALA A 82 12.30 -4.92 -2.47
C ALA A 82 12.08 -5.82 -3.69
N THR A 83 13.15 -6.38 -4.24
CA THR A 83 13.07 -7.40 -5.30
C THR A 83 12.45 -8.69 -4.74
N ARG A 84 12.06 -9.60 -5.64
CA ARG A 84 11.51 -10.90 -5.23
C ARG A 84 12.50 -11.70 -4.37
N GLU A 85 13.79 -11.60 -4.66
CA GLU A 85 14.86 -12.28 -3.92
C GLU A 85 15.03 -11.69 -2.53
N GLU A 86 15.07 -10.36 -2.41
CA GLU A 86 15.13 -9.66 -1.12
C GLU A 86 13.90 -9.98 -0.25
N GLN A 87 12.70 -10.02 -0.86
CA GLN A 87 11.48 -10.43 -0.16
C GLN A 87 11.52 -11.91 0.29
N LYS A 88 12.09 -12.79 -0.53
CA LYS A 88 12.23 -14.22 -0.20
C LYS A 88 13.24 -14.43 0.93
N ALA A 89 14.38 -13.74 0.86
CA ALA A 89 15.41 -13.76 1.90
C ALA A 89 14.86 -13.23 3.23
N ALA A 90 14.11 -12.12 3.21
CA ALA A 90 13.47 -11.59 4.40
C ALA A 90 12.43 -12.56 5.01
N ARG A 91 11.60 -13.22 4.19
CA ARG A 91 10.64 -14.23 4.68
C ARG A 91 11.34 -15.45 5.27
N ALA A 92 12.42 -15.91 4.64
CA ALA A 92 13.23 -17.02 5.15
C ALA A 92 13.91 -16.67 6.48
N ALA A 93 14.40 -15.44 6.63
CA ALA A 93 15.02 -14.95 7.86
C ALA A 93 14.03 -14.81 9.03
N VAL A 94 12.75 -14.54 8.75
CA VAL A 94 11.69 -14.43 9.78
C VAL A 94 11.12 -15.80 10.20
N GLY A 95 11.58 -16.91 9.62
CA GLY A 95 11.23 -18.25 10.08
C GLY A 95 9.77 -18.64 9.88
N VAL A 96 9.10 -18.07 8.87
CA VAL A 96 7.79 -18.57 8.42
C VAL A 96 8.05 -19.56 7.29
N ALA A 97 8.26 -20.81 7.68
CA ALA A 97 8.32 -21.96 6.78
C ALA A 97 6.93 -22.30 6.21
#